data_AF-A0A3B0RCV2-F1
#
_entry.id   AF-A0A3B0RCV2-F1
#
_cell.length_a   1.000
_cell.length_b   1.000
_cell.length_c   1.000
_cell.angle_alpha   90.00
_cell.angle_beta   90.00
_cell.angle_gamma   90.00
#
_symmetry.space_group_name_H-M   'P 1'
#
loop_
_entity.id
_entity.type
_entity.pdbx_description
1 polymer ?
#
loop_
_entity_poly.entity_id
_entity_poly.type
_entity_poly.pdbx_seq_one_letter_code
_entity_poly.pdbx_strand_id
1 'polypeptide(L)'
;MPIYSFKRLGRARFIGFAILLSGCASQGTAPPPPPLQAVSLFQGDVVVAGPAGYCIDRDSVKQGADGSFVLLASCESLSGKRGKNVPPAVMTVSVLPQDHAEAQPKPAELAGSLTSVEAVEGNDLSLVYLSSGGNDFMPEGDPKYWRGGMVLNGYTIGLAVYGFAGSAASGEAGRQLITGLAARLRGASPVRIAAVAE
;
A
#
# COMPACT_ATOMS: atom_id res chain seq x y z
N MET A 1 46.74 -59.07 -1.53
CA MET A 1 46.56 -60.44 -0.97
C MET A 1 46.17 -60.29 0.50
N PRO A 2 45.23 -61.04 1.09
CA PRO A 2 44.18 -61.95 0.58
C PRO A 2 42.78 -61.28 0.67
N ILE A 3 41.76 -61.62 -0.12
CA ILE A 3 41.03 -62.88 -0.33
C ILE A 3 40.10 -63.23 0.86
N TYR A 4 38.80 -63.03 0.60
CA TYR A 4 37.60 -63.72 1.06
C TYR A 4 37.67 -64.62 2.31
N SER A 5 36.71 -64.40 3.22
CA SER A 5 36.16 -65.47 4.05
C SER A 5 34.64 -65.49 4.00
N PHE A 6 34.13 -66.62 3.52
CA PHE A 6 32.74 -67.00 3.36
C PHE A 6 32.18 -67.46 4.71
N LYS A 7 31.01 -66.99 5.14
CA LYS A 7 30.12 -67.81 5.97
C LYS A 7 28.66 -67.73 5.54
N ARG A 8 28.10 -68.94 5.52
CA ARG A 8 26.84 -69.44 5.02
C ARG A 8 25.60 -68.89 5.75
N LEU A 9 24.55 -68.70 4.94
CA LEU A 9 23.22 -69.31 5.05
C LEU A 9 22.35 -68.96 6.27
N GLY A 10 21.26 -68.23 5.98
CA GLY A 10 20.08 -68.16 6.85
C GLY A 10 18.85 -67.81 6.01
N ARG A 11 18.05 -68.83 5.68
CA ARG A 11 16.69 -68.67 5.13
C ARG A 11 15.85 -67.84 6.11
N ALA A 12 15.23 -66.75 5.68
CA ALA A 12 14.13 -66.16 6.43
C ALA A 12 13.18 -65.37 5.54
N ARG A 13 12.05 -66.02 5.26
CA ARG A 13 10.67 -65.50 5.26
C ARG A 13 10.39 -64.23 4.42
N PHE A 14 9.66 -64.48 3.33
CA PHE A 14 8.69 -63.54 2.76
C PHE A 14 7.87 -62.88 3.87
N ILE A 15 8.03 -61.57 4.03
CA ILE A 15 7.05 -60.69 4.68
C ILE A 15 6.64 -59.72 3.59
N GLY A 16 5.46 -59.95 3.02
CA GLY A 16 4.80 -59.00 2.15
C GLY A 16 4.48 -57.75 2.95
N PHE A 17 5.28 -56.70 2.75
CA PHE A 17 5.03 -55.40 3.32
C PHE A 17 3.97 -54.70 2.45
N ALA A 18 2.73 -54.71 2.91
CA ALA A 18 1.65 -53.92 2.31
C ALA A 18 2.01 -52.44 2.47
N ILE A 19 2.44 -51.81 1.36
CA ILE A 19 2.67 -50.38 1.27
C ILE A 19 1.29 -49.71 1.34
N LEU A 20 0.90 -49.28 2.54
CA LEU A 20 -0.19 -48.32 2.71
C LEU A 20 0.28 -47.01 2.09
N LEU A 21 -0.29 -46.65 0.93
CA LEU A 21 -0.13 -45.31 0.36
C LEU A 21 -0.79 -44.32 1.33
N SER A 22 0.00 -43.74 2.23
CA SER A 22 -0.36 -42.49 2.91
C SER A 22 -0.53 -41.42 1.85
N GLY A 23 -1.79 -41.17 1.45
CA GLY A 23 -2.14 -40.01 0.67
C GLY A 23 -1.81 -38.76 1.49
N CYS A 24 -0.79 -38.01 1.08
CA CYS A 24 -0.61 -36.64 1.52
C CYS A 24 -1.83 -35.87 1.07
N ALA A 25 -2.77 -35.60 1.98
CA ALA A 25 -3.83 -34.64 1.74
C ALA A 25 -3.15 -33.31 1.38
N SER A 26 -3.26 -32.94 0.10
CA SER A 26 -2.85 -31.63 -0.38
C SER A 26 -3.66 -30.60 0.38
N GLN A 27 -3.06 -29.99 1.40
CA GLN A 27 -3.63 -28.87 2.12
C GLN A 27 -3.79 -27.75 1.09
N GLY A 28 -5.02 -27.63 0.56
CA GLY A 28 -5.38 -26.58 -0.37
C GLY A 28 -5.06 -25.25 0.28
N THR A 29 -4.15 -24.50 -0.32
CA THR A 29 -3.80 -23.16 0.14
C THR A 29 -5.06 -22.31 0.05
N ALA A 30 -5.57 -21.85 1.20
CA ALA A 30 -6.73 -20.98 1.22
C ALA A 30 -6.45 -19.76 0.31
N PRO A 31 -7.43 -19.28 -0.47
CA PRO A 31 -7.26 -18.07 -1.26
C PRO A 31 -6.81 -16.91 -0.38
N PRO A 32 -5.92 -16.01 -0.86
CA PRO A 32 -5.53 -14.85 -0.10
C PRO A 32 -6.75 -14.00 0.28
N PRO A 33 -6.75 -13.37 1.47
CA PRO A 33 -7.86 -12.55 1.92
C PRO A 33 -8.07 -11.38 0.96
N PRO A 34 -9.32 -10.88 0.81
CA PRO A 34 -9.58 -9.74 -0.05
C PRO A 34 -8.85 -8.48 0.45
N PRO A 35 -8.52 -7.55 -0.47
CA PRO A 35 -7.90 -6.27 -0.11
C PRO A 35 -8.87 -5.42 0.72
N LEU A 36 -8.31 -4.50 1.49
CA LEU A 36 -9.07 -3.68 2.43
C LEU A 36 -9.76 -2.51 1.71
N GLN A 37 -11.01 -2.22 2.09
CA GLN A 37 -11.74 -1.06 1.58
C GLN A 37 -11.44 0.21 2.38
N ALA A 38 -11.21 0.04 3.69
CA ALA A 38 -10.84 1.10 4.59
C ALA A 38 -9.96 0.57 5.72
N VAL A 39 -9.16 1.45 6.32
CA VAL A 39 -8.45 1.19 7.57
C VAL A 39 -8.56 2.41 8.49
N SER A 40 -8.82 2.17 9.76
CA SER A 40 -8.83 3.19 10.81
C SER A 40 -7.44 3.26 11.45
N LEU A 41 -6.90 4.46 11.52
CA LEU A 41 -5.62 4.81 12.11
C LEU A 41 -5.88 5.73 13.31
N PHE A 42 -4.96 5.74 14.28
CA PHE A 42 -5.06 6.61 15.48
C PHE A 42 -6.44 6.59 16.14
N GLN A 43 -6.89 5.40 16.57
CA GLN A 43 -8.20 5.20 17.21
C GLN A 43 -9.41 5.70 16.38
N GLY A 44 -9.25 5.77 15.05
CA GLY A 44 -10.30 6.19 14.12
C GLY A 44 -10.34 7.69 13.83
N ASP A 45 -9.39 8.47 14.35
CA ASP A 45 -9.29 9.89 14.00
C ASP A 45 -8.93 10.11 12.52
N VAL A 46 -8.22 9.15 11.92
CA VAL A 46 -7.99 9.13 10.46
C VAL A 46 -8.46 7.80 9.89
N VAL A 47 -9.37 7.85 8.92
CA VAL A 47 -9.84 6.70 8.16
C VAL A 47 -9.34 6.82 6.73
N VAL A 48 -8.48 5.90 6.32
CA VAL A 48 -8.00 5.81 4.94
C VAL A 48 -8.97 4.95 4.15
N ALA A 49 -9.49 5.49 3.05
CA ALA A 49 -10.34 4.79 2.10
C ALA A 49 -9.96 5.20 0.67
N GLY A 50 -9.92 4.23 -0.25
CA GLY A 50 -9.48 4.45 -1.62
C GLY A 50 -10.53 5.14 -2.51
N PRO A 51 -10.11 5.82 -3.59
CA PRO A 51 -10.98 6.18 -4.70
C PRO A 51 -11.67 4.94 -5.31
N ALA A 52 -12.79 5.13 -5.98
CA ALA A 52 -13.57 4.01 -6.53
C ALA A 52 -12.74 3.18 -7.53
N GLY A 53 -12.50 1.90 -7.21
CA GLY A 53 -11.68 0.98 -8.00
C GLY A 53 -10.27 0.74 -7.42
N TYR A 54 -9.91 1.46 -6.35
CA TYR A 54 -8.65 1.28 -5.63
C TYR A 54 -8.92 0.78 -4.22
N CYS A 55 -8.11 -0.18 -3.79
CA CYS A 55 -8.21 -0.84 -2.51
C CYS A 55 -6.87 -0.69 -1.77
N ILE A 56 -6.91 -0.82 -0.46
CA ILE A 56 -5.73 -0.82 0.39
C ILE A 56 -5.06 -2.19 0.31
N ASP A 57 -3.75 -2.17 0.09
CA ASP A 57 -2.91 -3.34 0.27
C ASP A 57 -2.78 -3.62 1.77
N ARG A 58 -3.30 -4.78 2.18
CA ARG A 58 -3.35 -5.19 3.59
C ARG A 58 -1.95 -5.26 4.19
N ASP A 59 -0.99 -5.77 3.43
CA ASP A 59 0.35 -6.07 3.95
C ASP A 59 1.21 -4.80 4.05
N SER A 60 0.77 -3.71 3.42
CA SER A 60 1.41 -2.40 3.50
C SER A 60 1.08 -1.61 4.77
N VAL A 61 0.02 -1.99 5.50
CA VAL A 61 -0.48 -1.20 6.62
C VAL A 61 0.51 -1.26 7.78
N LYS A 62 1.09 -0.11 8.11
CA LYS A 62 1.95 0.08 9.28
C LYS A 62 1.31 1.09 10.22
N GLN A 63 1.33 0.79 11.52
CA GLN A 63 0.81 1.67 12.56
C GLN A 63 1.80 1.73 13.71
N GLY A 64 2.05 2.92 14.21
CA GLY A 64 2.91 3.20 15.36
C GLY A 64 2.53 4.53 16.00
N ALA A 65 3.12 4.81 17.17
CA ALA A 65 2.88 6.07 17.88
C ALA A 65 3.33 7.28 17.05
N ASP A 66 4.47 7.16 16.37
CA ASP A 66 5.11 8.26 15.63
C ASP A 66 4.62 8.38 14.18
N GLY A 67 3.76 7.45 13.73
CA GLY A 67 3.24 7.50 12.37
C GLY A 67 2.55 6.23 11.90
N SER A 68 1.79 6.37 10.81
CA SER A 68 1.16 5.27 10.10
C SER A 68 1.39 5.39 8.59
N PHE A 69 1.40 4.26 7.89
CA PHE A 69 1.59 4.19 6.44
C PHE A 69 0.62 3.20 5.81
N VAL A 70 0.09 3.54 4.63
CA VAL A 70 -0.82 2.72 3.85
C VAL A 70 -0.51 2.85 2.36
N LEU A 71 -0.48 1.73 1.64
CA LEU A 71 -0.43 1.67 0.18
C LEU A 71 -1.80 1.29 -0.38
N LEU A 72 -2.17 1.89 -1.51
CA LEU A 72 -3.33 1.53 -2.28
C LEU A 72 -2.95 1.24 -3.73
N ALA A 73 -3.63 0.28 -4.34
CA ALA A 73 -3.51 -0.04 -5.75
C ALA A 73 -4.89 -0.43 -6.31
N SER A 74 -4.99 -0.75 -7.61
CA SER A 74 -6.27 -1.18 -8.16
C SER A 74 -6.76 -2.45 -7.44
N CYS A 75 -8.05 -2.50 -7.11
CA CYS A 75 -8.63 -3.66 -6.44
C CYS A 75 -8.47 -4.94 -7.27
N GLU A 76 -8.50 -4.81 -8.59
CA GLU A 76 -8.27 -5.92 -9.53
C GLU A 76 -6.85 -6.48 -9.38
N SER A 77 -5.83 -5.62 -9.32
CA SER A 77 -4.44 -6.05 -9.15
C SER A 77 -4.20 -6.70 -7.79
N LEU A 78 -4.78 -6.16 -6.72
CA LEU A 78 -4.58 -6.71 -5.36
C LEU A 78 -5.34 -8.02 -5.12
N SER A 79 -6.52 -8.19 -5.75
CA SER A 79 -7.34 -9.38 -5.54
C SER A 79 -7.12 -10.48 -6.58
N GLY A 80 -6.48 -10.16 -7.71
CA GLY A 80 -6.37 -11.04 -8.88
C GLY A 80 -7.71 -11.32 -9.58
N LYS A 81 -8.78 -10.59 -9.22
CA LYS A 81 -10.14 -10.77 -9.76
C LYS A 81 -10.52 -9.57 -10.59
N ARG A 82 -11.19 -9.81 -11.71
CA ARG A 82 -11.72 -8.73 -12.57
C ARG A 82 -12.57 -7.77 -11.75
N GLY A 83 -12.31 -6.48 -11.87
CA GLY A 83 -12.95 -5.41 -11.11
C GLY A 83 -13.28 -4.21 -11.99
N LYS A 84 -13.40 -3.04 -11.34
CA LYS A 84 -13.57 -1.79 -12.06
C LYS A 84 -12.29 -1.47 -12.84
N ASN A 85 -12.43 -1.21 -14.13
CA ASN A 85 -11.31 -0.77 -14.96
C ASN A 85 -10.93 0.66 -14.58
N VAL A 86 -9.75 0.81 -13.97
CA VAL A 86 -9.17 2.10 -13.56
C VAL A 86 -7.70 2.15 -14.00
N PRO A 87 -7.13 3.34 -14.25
CA PRO A 87 -5.71 3.46 -14.58
C PRO A 87 -4.83 2.77 -13.53
N PRO A 88 -3.91 1.87 -13.92
CA PRO A 88 -2.97 1.29 -12.98
C PRO A 88 -2.14 2.38 -12.30
N ALA A 89 -2.20 2.44 -10.97
CA ALA A 89 -1.50 3.41 -10.16
C ALA A 89 -1.25 2.84 -8.76
N VAL A 90 -0.18 3.29 -8.13
CA VAL A 90 0.12 3.06 -6.73
C VAL A 90 -0.04 4.37 -5.98
N MET A 91 -0.77 4.33 -4.87
CA MET A 91 -0.97 5.48 -4.00
C MET A 91 -0.42 5.19 -2.62
N THR A 92 0.09 6.21 -1.96
CA THR A 92 0.55 6.08 -0.57
C THR A 92 -0.10 7.15 0.29
N VAL A 93 -0.34 6.79 1.55
CA VAL A 93 -0.81 7.68 2.60
C VAL A 93 0.14 7.50 3.79
N SER A 94 0.77 8.57 4.21
CA SER A 94 1.51 8.65 5.47
C SER A 94 0.76 9.58 6.42
N VAL A 95 0.64 9.19 7.68
CA VAL A 95 -0.07 9.97 8.71
C VAL A 95 0.88 10.14 9.88
N LEU A 96 1.19 11.38 10.21
CA LEU A 96 2.05 11.73 11.33
C LEU A 96 1.25 12.52 12.37
N PRO A 97 1.41 12.23 13.68
CA PRO A 97 0.95 13.14 14.72
C PRO A 97 1.55 14.52 14.50
N GLN A 98 0.76 15.56 14.75
CA GLN A 98 1.23 16.93 14.68
C GLN A 98 1.67 17.37 16.08
N ASP A 99 2.94 17.71 16.24
CA ASP A 99 3.47 18.16 17.55
C ASP A 99 2.92 19.55 17.93
N HIS A 100 2.48 20.34 16.94
CA HIS A 100 1.86 21.65 17.09
C HIS A 100 0.75 21.84 16.03
N ALA A 101 -0.14 22.82 16.19
CA ALA A 101 -1.10 23.20 15.14
C ALA A 101 -0.40 23.87 13.94
N GLU A 102 0.44 23.13 13.21
CA GLU A 102 0.95 23.53 11.91
C GLU A 102 -0.18 23.78 10.91
N ALA A 103 0.06 24.81 10.11
CA ALA A 103 -0.76 25.15 8.96
C ALA A 103 -0.64 24.05 7.90
N GLN A 104 -1.66 23.99 7.04
CA GLN A 104 -1.68 23.20 5.81
C GLN A 104 -0.29 23.13 5.12
N PRO A 105 0.24 21.93 4.80
CA PRO A 105 1.57 21.80 4.19
C PRO A 105 1.70 22.64 2.93
N LYS A 106 2.80 23.39 2.81
CA LYS A 106 3.02 24.25 1.64
C LYS A 106 3.62 23.47 0.48
N PRO A 107 3.37 23.86 -0.78
CA PRO A 107 3.96 23.18 -1.92
C PRO A 107 5.49 23.07 -1.86
N ALA A 108 6.19 24.09 -1.36
CA ALA A 108 7.65 24.07 -1.21
C ALA A 108 8.13 22.99 -0.22
N GLU A 109 7.40 22.77 0.88
CA GLU A 109 7.70 21.70 1.85
C GLU A 109 7.46 20.32 1.25
N LEU A 110 6.39 20.18 0.45
CA LEU A 110 6.09 18.93 -0.25
C LEU A 110 7.16 18.57 -1.29
N ALA A 111 7.66 19.57 -2.02
CA ALA A 111 8.73 19.37 -2.99
C ALA A 111 10.08 19.05 -2.31
N GLY A 112 10.34 19.66 -1.15
CA GLY A 112 11.64 19.55 -0.48
C GLY A 112 12.76 20.07 -1.39
N SER A 113 13.77 19.24 -1.67
CA SER A 113 14.87 19.56 -2.59
C SER A 113 14.58 19.20 -4.06
N LEU A 114 13.43 18.59 -4.36
CA LEU A 114 13.10 18.15 -5.70
C LEU A 114 12.51 19.30 -6.53
N THR A 115 12.66 19.20 -7.85
CA THR A 115 12.07 20.17 -8.79
C THR A 115 10.59 19.86 -9.02
N SER A 116 9.73 20.85 -8.78
CA SER A 116 8.31 20.81 -9.12
C SER A 116 8.08 21.33 -10.54
N VAL A 117 7.42 20.53 -11.37
CA VAL A 117 6.87 20.94 -12.67
C VAL A 117 5.62 21.79 -12.46
N GLU A 118 4.83 21.46 -11.45
CA GLU A 118 3.63 22.20 -11.06
C GLU A 118 3.53 22.23 -9.53
N ALA A 119 3.00 23.32 -8.99
CA ALA A 119 2.71 23.50 -7.57
C ALA A 119 1.34 24.17 -7.43
N VAL A 120 0.52 23.63 -6.53
CA VAL A 120 -0.82 24.15 -6.22
C VAL A 120 -0.93 24.24 -4.71
N GLU A 121 -1.10 25.46 -4.23
CA GLU A 121 -1.44 25.71 -2.82
C GLU A 121 -2.97 25.69 -2.68
N GLY A 122 -3.47 24.93 -1.71
CA GLY A 122 -4.90 24.80 -1.47
C GLY A 122 -5.20 24.62 0.01
N ASN A 123 -6.35 25.12 0.45
CA ASN A 123 -6.72 25.13 1.87
C ASN A 123 -6.92 23.73 2.45
N ASP A 124 -7.42 22.79 1.65
CA ASP A 124 -7.72 21.42 2.07
C ASP A 124 -6.68 20.40 1.59
N LEU A 125 -5.89 20.77 0.58
CA LEU A 125 -4.92 19.93 -0.09
C LEU A 125 -3.97 20.81 -0.88
N SER A 126 -2.69 20.73 -0.57
CA SER A 126 -1.62 21.28 -1.40
C SER A 126 -1.02 20.15 -2.22
N LEU A 127 -0.60 20.46 -3.45
CA LEU A 127 -0.08 19.48 -4.41
C LEU A 127 1.21 19.99 -5.06
N VAL A 128 2.09 19.06 -5.39
CA VAL A 128 3.20 19.26 -6.31
C VAL A 128 3.26 18.12 -7.31
N TYR A 129 3.56 18.45 -8.56
CA TYR A 129 3.94 17.48 -9.58
C TYR A 129 5.45 17.51 -9.72
N LEU A 130 6.13 16.44 -9.33
CA LEU A 130 7.58 16.39 -9.26
C LEU A 130 8.16 15.83 -10.56
N SER A 131 9.33 16.34 -10.97
CA SER A 131 9.97 15.91 -12.23
C SER A 131 10.76 14.60 -12.12
N SER A 132 11.04 14.12 -10.90
CA SER A 132 11.93 13.00 -10.62
C SER A 132 11.62 12.35 -9.28
N GLY A 133 12.03 11.09 -9.11
CA GLY A 133 11.94 10.34 -7.85
C GLY A 133 10.81 9.30 -7.81
N GLY A 134 9.88 9.33 -8.76
CA GLY A 134 8.78 8.35 -8.81
C GLY A 134 9.28 6.93 -9.07
N ASN A 135 10.30 6.80 -9.92
CA ASN A 135 10.93 5.54 -10.26
C ASN A 135 11.89 4.99 -9.19
N ASP A 136 12.24 5.81 -8.19
CA ASP A 136 12.99 5.33 -7.01
C ASP A 136 12.07 4.52 -6.08
N PHE A 137 10.79 4.89 -6.01
CA PHE A 137 9.78 4.16 -5.25
C PHE A 137 9.21 2.96 -6.02
N MET A 138 8.94 3.15 -7.32
CA MET A 138 8.40 2.11 -8.19
C MET A 138 9.34 1.96 -9.40
N PRO A 139 10.23 0.95 -9.47
CA PRO A 139 11.24 0.85 -10.54
C PRO A 139 10.69 0.89 -11.97
N GLU A 140 9.47 0.37 -12.20
CA GLU A 140 8.77 0.42 -13.51
C GLU A 140 7.92 1.70 -13.69
N GLY A 141 8.01 2.62 -12.74
CA GLY A 141 7.27 3.86 -12.66
C GLY A 141 7.86 4.98 -13.50
N ASP A 142 7.02 5.98 -13.75
CA ASP A 142 7.47 7.26 -14.30
C ASP A 142 8.35 8.00 -13.27
N PRO A 143 9.45 8.65 -13.68
CA PRO A 143 10.19 9.54 -12.79
C PRO A 143 9.30 10.65 -12.20
N LYS A 144 8.29 11.09 -12.96
CA LYS A 144 7.35 12.11 -12.52
C LYS A 144 6.21 11.50 -11.72
N TYR A 145 5.81 12.19 -10.66
CA TYR A 145 4.73 11.73 -9.79
C TYR A 145 4.09 12.88 -9.04
N TRP A 146 2.87 12.66 -8.56
CA TRP A 146 2.17 13.64 -7.73
C TRP A 146 2.45 13.38 -6.26
N ARG A 147 2.72 14.45 -5.53
CA ARG A 147 2.78 14.46 -4.06
C ARG A 147 1.81 15.50 -3.53
N GLY A 148 1.19 15.21 -2.39
CA GLY A 148 0.24 16.07 -1.74
C GLY A 148 0.41 16.08 -0.23
N GLY A 149 -0.10 17.14 0.39
CA GLY A 149 -0.16 17.28 1.83
C GLY A 149 -1.47 17.89 2.27
N MET A 150 -1.99 17.42 3.40
CA MET A 150 -3.15 18.02 4.05
C MET A 150 -3.11 17.81 5.56
N VAL A 151 -3.87 18.62 6.29
CA VAL A 151 -4.15 18.37 7.71
C VAL A 151 -5.54 17.75 7.86
N LEU A 152 -5.65 16.72 8.70
CA LEU A 152 -6.93 16.10 9.03
C LEU A 152 -6.94 15.70 10.50
N ASN A 153 -7.88 16.24 11.27
CA ASN A 153 -8.08 15.92 12.70
C ASN A 153 -6.81 16.06 13.57
N GLY A 154 -5.95 17.05 13.27
CA GLY A 154 -4.70 17.28 14.00
C GLY A 154 -3.57 16.32 13.60
N TYR A 155 -3.67 15.69 12.42
CA TYR A 155 -2.62 14.88 11.82
C TYR A 155 -2.18 15.47 10.49
N THR A 156 -0.87 15.48 10.24
CA THR A 156 -0.31 15.79 8.93
C THR A 156 -0.37 14.55 8.05
N ILE A 157 -1.04 14.67 6.91
CA ILE A 157 -1.24 13.60 5.93
C ILE A 157 -0.39 13.87 4.71
N GLY A 158 0.61 13.00 4.46
CA GLY A 158 1.36 12.95 3.21
C GLY A 158 0.69 12.00 2.23
N LEU A 159 0.52 12.43 0.98
CA LEU A 159 -0.09 11.66 -0.10
C LEU A 159 0.88 11.58 -1.28
N ALA A 160 0.89 10.45 -2.00
CA ALA A 160 1.56 10.38 -3.30
C ALA A 160 0.82 9.44 -4.27
N VAL A 161 0.90 9.74 -5.56
CA VAL A 161 0.40 8.90 -6.66
C VAL A 161 1.52 8.66 -7.65
N TYR A 162 1.83 7.38 -7.87
CA TYR A 162 2.81 6.89 -8.82
C TYR A 162 2.08 6.18 -9.96
N GLY A 163 2.42 6.54 -11.19
CA GLY A 163 1.97 5.85 -12.40
C GLY A 163 3.12 5.12 -13.08
N PHE A 164 2.79 4.13 -13.91
CA PHE A 164 3.77 3.52 -14.81
C PHE A 164 4.28 4.57 -15.80
N ALA A 165 5.49 4.37 -16.32
CA ALA A 165 6.10 5.27 -17.29
C ALA A 165 5.18 5.54 -18.49
N GLY A 166 4.90 6.83 -18.75
CA GLY A 166 4.03 7.26 -19.86
C GLY A 166 2.54 6.94 -19.70
N SER A 167 2.10 6.44 -18.54
CA SER A 167 0.68 6.16 -18.29
C SER A 167 -0.12 7.42 -17.97
N ALA A 168 -1.44 7.38 -18.13
CA ALA A 168 -2.31 8.51 -17.73
C ALA A 168 -2.17 8.85 -16.23
N ALA A 169 -1.87 7.85 -15.39
CA ALA A 169 -1.69 8.00 -13.95
C ALA A 169 -0.42 8.78 -13.56
N SER A 170 0.60 8.85 -14.43
CA SER A 170 1.76 9.72 -14.19
C SER A 170 1.48 11.18 -14.54
N GLY A 171 0.37 11.48 -15.22
CA GLY A 171 -0.06 12.85 -15.58
C GLY A 171 -1.35 13.28 -14.88
N GLU A 172 -2.28 13.86 -15.64
CA GLU A 172 -3.51 14.47 -15.13
C GLU A 172 -4.43 13.48 -14.38
N ALA A 173 -4.50 12.21 -14.81
CA ALA A 173 -5.30 11.23 -14.06
C ALA A 173 -4.70 11.00 -12.66
N GLY A 174 -3.38 11.13 -12.49
CA GLY A 174 -2.73 11.11 -11.18
C GLY A 174 -3.18 12.26 -10.28
N ARG A 175 -3.32 13.47 -10.83
CA ARG A 175 -3.86 14.64 -10.11
C ARG A 175 -5.29 14.40 -9.62
N GLN A 176 -6.12 13.79 -10.47
CA GLN A 176 -7.50 13.44 -10.12
C GLN A 176 -7.54 12.37 -9.04
N LEU A 177 -6.64 11.38 -9.10
CA LEU A 177 -6.52 10.34 -8.09
C LEU A 177 -6.11 10.89 -6.72
N ILE A 178 -5.07 11.74 -6.65
CA ILE A 178 -4.62 12.29 -5.37
C ILE A 178 -5.68 13.21 -4.74
N THR A 179 -6.36 14.01 -5.56
CA THR A 179 -7.47 14.87 -5.12
C THR A 179 -8.65 14.04 -4.62
N GLY A 180 -9.00 12.98 -5.37
CA GLY A 180 -10.06 12.05 -4.99
C GLY A 180 -9.73 11.28 -3.71
N LEU A 181 -8.47 10.87 -3.53
CA LEU A 181 -8.00 10.19 -2.33
C LEU A 181 -8.12 11.13 -1.11
N ALA A 182 -7.62 12.35 -1.20
CA ALA A 182 -7.75 13.34 -0.14
C ALA A 182 -9.22 13.58 0.26
N ALA A 183 -10.11 13.72 -0.73
CA ALA A 183 -11.55 13.87 -0.48
C ALA A 183 -12.16 12.64 0.20
N ARG A 184 -11.73 11.42 -0.17
CA ARG A 184 -12.18 10.18 0.47
C ARG A 184 -11.74 10.09 1.93
N LEU A 185 -10.51 10.46 2.24
CA LEU A 185 -10.01 10.47 3.63
C LEU A 185 -10.81 11.43 4.50
N ARG A 186 -11.03 12.67 4.02
CA ARG A 186 -11.84 13.66 4.74
C ARG A 186 -13.28 13.19 4.95
N GLY A 187 -13.90 12.61 3.91
CA GLY A 187 -15.28 12.14 3.99
C GLY A 187 -15.48 10.86 4.80
N ALA A 188 -14.45 10.03 4.93
CA ALA A 188 -14.49 8.78 5.70
C ALA A 188 -14.12 8.98 7.18
N SER A 189 -13.37 10.04 7.49
CA SER A 189 -12.92 10.37 8.85
C SER A 189 -13.99 11.18 9.59
N PRO A 190 -14.04 11.09 10.93
CA PRO A 190 -15.00 11.87 11.72
C PRO A 190 -14.74 13.38 11.55
N VAL A 191 -15.82 14.17 11.57
CA VAL A 191 -15.72 15.63 11.64
C VAL A 191 -15.39 16.01 13.08
N ARG A 192 -14.18 16.54 13.31
CA ARG A 192 -13.81 17.17 14.57
C ARG A 192 -13.96 18.68 14.42
N ILE A 193 -14.85 19.28 15.21
CA ILE A 193 -14.87 20.73 15.39
C ILE A 193 -13.75 21.04 16.36
N ALA A 194 -12.79 21.89 15.96
CA ALA A 194 -11.74 22.35 16.87
C ALA A 194 -12.40 22.89 18.14
N ALA A 195 -12.04 22.33 19.30
CA ALA A 195 -12.50 22.88 20.57
C ALA A 195 -12.01 24.33 20.63
N VAL A 196 -12.94 25.27 20.78
CA VAL A 196 -12.58 26.66 21.09
C VAL A 196 -11.93 26.63 22.45
N ALA A 197 -10.64 26.98 22.53
CA ALA A 197 -9.98 27.17 23.80
C ALA A 197 -10.65 28.36 24.52
N GLU A 198 -11.28 28.09 25.66
CA GLU A 198 -11.72 29.11 26.62
C GLU A 198 -10.54 29.72 27.39
#